data_AF-A0A6S6WTB6-F1
#
_entry.id   AF-A0A6S6WTB6-F1
#
_cell.length_a   1.000
_cell.length_b   1.000
_cell.length_c   1.000
_cell.angle_alpha   90.00
_cell.angle_beta   90.00
_cell.angle_gamma   90.00
#
_symmetry.space_group_name_H-M   'P 1'
#
loop_
_entity.id
_entity.type
_entity.pdbx_description
1 polymer ?
#
loop_
_entity_poly.entity_id
_entity_poly.type
_entity_poly.pdbx_seq_one_letter_code
_entity_poly.pdbx_strand_id
1 'polypeptide(L)'
;MRLLSFLAVLLLLYISNAHAESPQDTRAACEKNDGVWTKFEDLYPEGTLSGDDIGRYICRIRTREEGSSCTSQKQCRGQCLAPEGTKAGAEAVGVCAEFMWLSVFERNRTIIGGRVVYPEYSMEMTDRKKRLLAELYRNLEKWKSAELVSYSFTAENENCFCFFAQYYGPVETFVNDRKVSKVVYLGKARDGYKPGDEITSPTSLGQTVLAFFKYTEEHIEKATGNALIEVTYDPTFGFPTLIKFDRPDYADDQSSVVIYDFKPM
;
A
#
# COMPACT_ATOMS: atom_id res chain seq x y z
N MET A 1 26.95 8.80 -35.18
CA MET A 1 27.56 9.13 -33.86
C MET A 1 26.77 10.17 -33.04
N ARG A 2 25.43 10.24 -33.15
CA ARG A 2 24.59 11.16 -32.35
C ARG A 2 23.45 10.47 -31.56
N LEU A 3 23.28 9.14 -31.70
CA LEU A 3 22.25 8.38 -30.98
C LEU A 3 22.67 8.01 -29.54
N LEU A 4 23.96 7.90 -29.26
CA LEU A 4 24.46 7.48 -27.94
C LEU A 4 24.28 8.53 -26.83
N SER A 5 24.18 9.82 -27.19
CA SER A 5 23.96 10.89 -26.19
C SER A 5 22.50 11.04 -25.76
N PHE A 6 21.53 10.58 -26.56
CA PHE A 6 20.11 10.67 -26.18
C PHE A 6 19.69 9.55 -25.22
N LEU A 7 20.26 8.36 -25.34
CA LEU A 7 19.98 7.26 -24.40
C LEU A 7 20.54 7.53 -22.99
N ALA A 8 21.67 8.22 -22.87
CA ALA A 8 22.25 8.56 -21.56
C ALA A 8 21.39 9.57 -20.77
N VAL A 9 20.70 10.49 -21.46
CA VAL A 9 19.81 11.48 -20.81
C VAL A 9 18.49 10.83 -20.38
N LEU A 10 17.97 9.86 -21.14
CA LEU A 10 16.78 9.09 -20.75
C LEU A 10 17.03 8.12 -19.59
N LEU A 11 18.23 7.52 -19.50
CA LEU A 11 18.59 6.67 -18.36
C LEU A 11 18.74 7.46 -17.05
N LEU A 12 19.22 8.71 -17.12
CA LEU A 12 19.34 9.58 -15.95
C LEU A 12 17.98 10.06 -15.40
N LEU A 13 16.97 10.19 -16.26
CA LEU A 13 15.59 10.53 -15.87
C LEU A 13 14.81 9.33 -15.29
N TYR A 14 15.19 8.09 -15.65
CA TYR A 14 14.51 6.89 -15.13
C TYR A 14 14.97 6.49 -13.73
N ILE A 15 16.20 6.85 -13.34
CA ILE A 15 16.76 6.56 -12.00
C ILE A 15 16.26 7.57 -10.95
N SER A 16 15.59 8.66 -11.35
CA SER A 16 15.10 9.71 -10.44
C SER A 16 13.67 9.48 -9.90
N ASN A 17 13.01 8.36 -10.23
CA ASN A 17 11.75 7.96 -9.58
C ASN A 17 11.97 7.30 -8.21
N ALA A 18 12.98 7.75 -7.47
CA ALA A 18 12.98 7.59 -6.02
C ALA A 18 11.93 8.58 -5.51
N HIS A 19 10.83 8.07 -4.95
CA HIS A 19 9.83 8.77 -4.13
C HIS A 19 9.97 10.28 -4.23
N ALA A 20 9.28 10.90 -5.20
CA ALA A 20 9.20 12.35 -5.25
C ALA A 20 8.52 12.80 -3.96
N GLU A 21 9.34 13.08 -2.94
CA GLU A 21 8.94 13.77 -1.72
C GLU A 21 8.12 14.97 -2.17
N SER A 22 6.94 15.15 -1.57
CA SER A 22 6.14 16.31 -1.93
C SER A 22 7.02 17.55 -1.75
N PRO A 23 6.89 18.62 -2.55
CA PRO A 23 7.73 19.82 -2.40
C PRO A 23 7.73 20.41 -0.98
N GLN A 24 6.74 20.04 -0.16
CA GLN A 24 6.57 20.41 1.25
C GLN A 24 7.46 19.62 2.22
N ASP A 25 8.01 18.48 1.80
CA ASP A 25 8.85 17.59 2.63
C ASP A 25 10.36 17.83 2.42
N THR A 26 10.74 18.82 1.61
CA THR A 26 12.16 19.11 1.38
C THR A 26 12.80 19.84 2.56
N ARG A 27 14.10 19.61 2.78
CA ARG A 27 14.84 20.30 3.84
C ARG A 27 14.76 21.82 3.77
N ALA A 28 14.84 22.35 2.55
CA ALA A 28 14.72 23.78 2.28
C ALA A 28 13.32 24.33 2.61
N ALA A 29 12.24 23.58 2.35
CA ALA A 29 10.89 23.99 2.70
C ALA A 29 10.70 24.05 4.22
N CYS A 30 11.28 23.11 4.96
CA CYS A 30 11.28 23.11 6.42
C CYS A 30 11.98 24.36 6.98
N GLU A 31 13.22 24.60 6.55
CA GLU A 31 14.03 25.73 7.00
C GLU A 31 13.38 27.08 6.66
N LYS A 32 12.73 27.18 5.48
CA LYS A 32 11.97 28.37 5.06
C LYS A 32 10.79 28.70 5.98
N ASN A 33 10.23 27.70 6.68
CA ASN A 33 9.13 27.86 7.62
C ASN A 33 9.61 27.84 9.07
N ASP A 34 10.88 28.17 9.32
CA ASP A 34 11.51 28.12 10.65
C ASP A 34 11.37 26.74 11.34
N GLY A 35 11.32 25.69 10.53
CA GLY A 35 11.20 24.32 10.99
C GLY A 35 12.53 23.71 11.38
N VAL A 36 12.50 22.78 12.33
CA VAL A 36 13.65 22.00 12.78
C VAL A 36 13.52 20.57 12.30
N TRP A 37 14.56 20.05 11.64
CA TRP A 37 14.64 18.63 11.33
C TRP A 37 15.09 17.86 12.56
N THR A 38 14.27 16.92 13.00
CA THR A 38 14.56 16.06 14.14
C THR A 38 14.41 14.61 13.73
N LYS A 39 15.27 13.72 14.22
CA LYS A 39 15.06 12.28 14.02
C LYS A 39 13.87 11.83 14.84
N PHE A 40 13.11 10.88 14.31
CA PHE A 40 12.01 10.27 15.03
C PHE A 40 12.45 9.65 16.37
N GLU A 41 13.64 9.07 16.40
CA GLU A 41 14.27 8.46 17.57
C GLU A 41 14.51 9.46 18.70
N ASP A 42 14.88 10.70 18.36
CA ASP A 42 15.15 11.75 19.35
C ASP A 42 13.86 12.29 19.98
N LEU A 43 12.72 12.15 19.28
CA LEU A 43 11.41 12.62 19.72
C LEU A 43 10.73 11.64 20.66
N TYR A 44 11.00 10.35 20.48
CA TYR A 44 10.35 9.27 21.21
C TYR A 44 11.39 8.30 21.78
N PRO A 45 12.29 8.76 22.66
CA PRO A 45 13.41 7.95 23.15
C PRO A 45 12.96 6.72 23.95
N GLU A 46 11.74 6.75 24.50
CA GLU A 46 11.15 5.62 25.24
C GLU A 46 9.99 4.95 24.49
N GLY A 47 9.70 5.36 23.26
CA GLY A 47 8.60 4.82 22.45
C GLY A 47 9.02 3.59 21.65
N THR A 48 8.09 2.66 21.42
CA THR A 48 8.29 1.59 20.44
C THR A 48 8.05 2.18 19.04
N LEU A 49 9.13 2.58 18.37
CA LEU A 49 9.06 2.98 16.96
C LEU A 49 8.83 1.74 16.08
N SER A 50 8.03 1.89 15.02
CA SER A 50 7.97 0.84 14.01
C SER A 50 9.31 0.78 13.25
N GLY A 51 9.65 -0.37 12.68
CA GLY A 51 10.89 -0.51 11.90
C GLY A 51 11.00 0.52 10.76
N ASP A 52 9.86 0.92 10.20
CA ASP A 52 9.79 1.93 9.15
C ASP A 52 10.07 3.36 9.65
N ASP A 53 9.85 3.65 10.95
CA ASP A 53 10.11 4.98 11.54
C ASP A 53 11.58 5.15 11.98
N ILE A 54 12.34 4.07 12.11
CA ILE A 54 13.77 4.10 12.49
C ILE A 54 14.58 4.81 11.40
N GLY A 55 15.42 5.76 11.80
CA GLY A 55 16.22 6.57 10.87
C GLY A 55 15.43 7.62 10.07
N ARG A 56 14.11 7.74 10.25
CA ARG A 56 13.34 8.83 9.62
C ARG A 56 13.64 10.17 10.30
N TYR A 57 13.73 11.20 9.47
CA TYR A 57 13.77 12.59 9.91
C TYR A 57 12.43 13.25 9.64
N ILE A 58 12.06 14.19 10.49
CA ILE A 58 10.86 14.99 10.31
C ILE A 58 11.11 16.47 10.52
N CYS A 59 10.48 17.28 9.68
CA CYS A 59 10.39 18.71 9.88
C CYS A 59 9.32 19.07 10.91
N ARG A 60 9.71 19.80 11.95
CA ARG A 60 8.85 20.32 13.02
C ARG A 60 8.81 21.83 12.98
N ILE A 61 7.64 22.42 12.74
CA ILE A 61 7.46 23.88 12.78
C ILE A 61 6.85 24.27 14.12
N ARG A 62 7.42 25.27 14.81
CA ARG A 62 6.84 25.76 16.07
C ARG A 62 5.45 26.36 15.86
N THR A 63 4.52 26.00 16.73
CA THR A 63 3.17 26.55 16.75
C THR A 63 3.15 27.82 17.60
N ARG A 64 2.16 28.69 17.37
CA ARG A 64 1.98 29.90 18.21
C ARG A 64 1.12 29.61 19.43
N GLU A 65 0.41 28.50 19.37
CA GLU A 65 -0.59 28.07 20.34
C GLU A 65 -0.02 27.13 21.40
N GLU A 66 1.29 26.84 21.37
CA GLU A 66 1.99 26.02 22.36
C GLU A 66 1.53 26.30 23.79
N GLY A 67 1.23 25.25 24.55
CA GLY A 67 0.86 25.39 25.96
C GLY A 67 -0.59 25.83 26.20
N SER A 68 -1.32 26.24 25.16
CA SER A 68 -2.73 26.61 25.27
C SER A 68 -3.59 25.37 25.50
N SER A 69 -4.67 25.52 26.29
CA SER A 69 -5.62 24.42 26.48
C SER A 69 -6.45 24.16 25.22
N CYS A 70 -6.77 22.90 24.99
CA CYS A 70 -7.57 22.47 23.85
C CYS A 70 -8.50 21.33 24.25
N THR A 71 -9.64 21.24 23.58
CA THR A 71 -10.67 20.19 23.71
C THR A 71 -10.85 19.42 22.42
N SER A 72 -10.27 19.92 21.32
CA SER A 72 -10.24 19.24 20.04
C SER A 72 -9.02 19.66 19.21
N GLN A 73 -8.65 18.83 18.22
CA GLN A 73 -7.57 19.12 17.30
C GLN A 73 -7.76 20.42 16.50
N LYS A 74 -9.00 20.89 16.32
CA LYS A 74 -9.31 22.10 15.55
C LYS A 74 -8.81 23.39 16.23
N GLN A 75 -8.45 23.33 17.51
CA GLN A 75 -8.01 24.49 18.29
C GLN A 75 -6.48 24.69 18.26
N CYS A 76 -5.72 23.73 17.72
CA CYS A 76 -4.27 23.81 17.62
C CYS A 76 -3.84 23.79 16.15
N ARG A 77 -2.79 24.53 15.78
CA ARG A 77 -2.13 24.32 14.48
C ARG A 77 -1.37 23.00 14.42
N GLY A 78 -0.83 22.57 15.56
CA GLY A 78 -0.23 21.25 15.76
C GLY A 78 -1.24 20.25 16.31
N GLN A 79 -0.79 19.40 17.23
CA GLN A 79 -1.64 18.43 17.89
C GLN A 79 -2.16 18.97 19.23
N CYS A 80 -3.40 18.65 19.58
CA CYS A 80 -3.92 18.73 20.94
C CYS A 80 -3.50 17.46 21.70
N LEU A 81 -2.58 17.60 22.66
CA LEU A 81 -1.99 16.50 23.42
C LEU A 81 -2.82 16.24 24.68
N ALA A 82 -3.31 15.02 24.87
CA ALA A 82 -4.02 14.64 26.08
C ALA A 82 -3.04 14.51 27.27
N PRO A 83 -3.47 14.83 28.51
CA PRO A 83 -2.66 14.59 29.71
C PRO A 83 -2.25 13.12 29.86
N GLU A 84 -1.12 12.88 30.52
CA GLU A 84 -0.67 11.53 30.83
C GLU A 84 -1.72 10.74 31.62
N GLY A 85 -1.90 9.46 31.30
CA GLY A 85 -2.91 8.60 31.91
C GLY A 85 -4.33 8.75 31.34
N THR A 86 -4.55 9.65 30.37
CA THR A 86 -5.83 9.72 29.64
C THR A 86 -6.06 8.43 28.86
N LYS A 87 -7.23 7.80 29.06
CA LYS A 87 -7.62 6.59 28.32
C LYS A 87 -8.02 6.94 26.88
N ALA A 88 -7.72 6.06 25.95
CA ALA A 88 -8.21 6.19 24.58
C ALA A 88 -9.74 6.32 24.57
N GLY A 89 -10.26 7.31 23.83
CA GLY A 89 -11.69 7.61 23.75
C GLY A 89 -12.27 8.44 24.91
N ALA A 90 -11.48 8.80 25.92
CA ALA A 90 -11.95 9.70 26.99
C ALA A 90 -11.91 11.17 26.52
N GLU A 91 -12.92 11.95 26.92
CA GLU A 91 -12.88 13.40 26.80
C GLU A 91 -11.90 13.97 27.84
N ALA A 92 -10.93 14.76 27.38
CA ALA A 92 -9.97 15.43 28.24
C ALA A 92 -9.61 16.81 27.67
N VAL A 93 -9.35 17.76 28.56
CA VAL A 93 -8.71 19.03 28.18
C VAL A 93 -7.23 18.75 27.97
N GLY A 94 -6.80 18.81 26.71
CA GLY A 94 -5.41 18.69 26.32
C GLY A 94 -4.67 20.02 26.29
N VAL A 95 -3.44 19.97 25.80
CA VAL A 95 -2.56 21.11 25.60
C VAL A 95 -2.05 21.11 24.16
N CYS A 96 -2.08 22.25 23.48
CA CYS A 96 -1.54 22.38 22.14
C CYS A 96 -0.02 22.15 22.14
N ALA A 97 0.44 21.28 21.25
CA ALA A 97 1.85 20.92 21.10
C ALA A 97 2.70 22.09 20.62
N GLU A 98 3.95 22.13 21.08
CA GLU A 98 4.97 23.09 20.64
C GLU A 98 5.20 23.07 19.13
N PHE A 99 5.05 21.91 18.48
CA PHE A 99 5.34 21.75 17.06
C PHE A 99 4.17 21.16 16.27
N MET A 100 4.07 21.57 15.01
CA MET A 100 3.25 20.93 13.99
C MET A 100 4.14 20.22 12.95
N TRP A 101 3.61 19.13 12.41
CA TRP A 101 4.25 18.33 11.37
C TRP A 101 3.82 18.86 9.99
N LEU A 102 4.77 18.96 9.05
CA LEU A 102 4.47 19.33 7.66
C LEU A 102 3.85 18.17 6.86
N SER A 103 4.13 16.92 7.24
CA SER A 103 3.66 15.75 6.49
C SER A 103 2.20 15.41 6.81
N VAL A 104 1.42 15.17 5.75
CA VAL A 104 -0.02 14.86 5.85
C VAL A 104 -0.27 13.50 6.50
N PHE A 105 0.69 12.57 6.40
CA PHE A 105 0.64 11.22 6.94
C PHE A 105 0.57 11.16 8.48
N GLU A 106 0.89 12.25 9.19
CA GLU A 106 1.01 12.24 10.65
C GLU A 106 -0.10 12.94 11.41
N ARG A 107 -1.04 13.58 10.70
CA ARG A 107 -2.20 14.25 11.33
C ARG A 107 -3.13 13.28 12.07
N ASN A 108 -2.98 11.97 11.87
CA ASN A 108 -3.79 10.92 12.48
C ASN A 108 -3.09 10.16 13.63
N ARG A 109 -1.87 10.53 14.04
CA ARG A 109 -1.18 9.88 15.17
C ARG A 109 -1.61 10.55 16.49
N THR A 110 -2.07 9.77 17.46
CA THR A 110 -2.34 10.27 18.81
C THR A 110 -1.05 10.17 19.64
N ILE A 111 -0.69 11.21 20.39
CA ILE A 111 0.46 11.14 21.29
C ILE A 111 -0.06 11.28 22.72
N ILE A 112 0.21 10.29 23.57
CA ILE A 112 -0.20 10.29 24.98
C ILE A 112 1.08 10.17 25.83
N GLY A 113 1.35 11.17 26.68
CA GLY A 113 2.52 11.16 27.57
C GLY A 113 3.86 11.02 26.83
N GLY A 114 4.01 11.66 25.66
CA GLY A 114 5.23 11.55 24.86
C GLY A 114 5.43 10.20 24.15
N ARG A 115 4.41 9.34 24.12
CA ARG A 115 4.42 8.10 23.32
C ARG A 115 3.48 8.24 22.13
N VAL A 116 3.93 7.86 20.95
CA VAL A 116 3.06 7.69 19.79
C VAL A 116 2.12 6.53 20.09
N VAL A 117 0.89 6.86 20.43
CA VAL A 117 -0.21 5.92 20.45
C VAL A 117 -0.78 5.95 19.05
N TYR A 118 -0.39 4.97 18.25
CA TYR A 118 -1.22 4.59 17.13
C TYR A 118 -2.60 4.34 17.72
N PRO A 119 -3.64 5.15 17.39
CA PRO A 119 -4.98 4.86 17.87
C PRO A 119 -5.17 3.40 17.52
N GLU A 120 -5.41 2.57 18.56
CA GLU A 120 -5.52 1.12 18.40
C GLU A 120 -6.28 0.90 17.11
N TYR A 121 -5.53 0.45 16.10
CA TYR A 121 -6.09 0.07 14.83
C TYR A 121 -7.23 -0.85 15.21
N SER A 122 -8.46 -0.40 14.97
CA SER A 122 -9.63 -0.91 15.68
C SER A 122 -9.51 -2.42 15.83
N MET A 123 -9.77 -2.98 17.01
CA MET A 123 -9.77 -4.45 17.19
C MET A 123 -10.48 -5.17 16.02
N GLU A 124 -11.51 -4.52 15.47
CA GLU A 124 -12.22 -4.87 14.25
C GLU A 124 -11.34 -5.10 13.00
N MET A 125 -10.34 -4.27 12.72
CA MET A 125 -9.40 -4.46 11.61
C MET A 125 -8.47 -5.64 11.84
N THR A 126 -8.02 -5.85 13.08
CA THR A 126 -7.21 -7.03 13.43
C THR A 126 -8.03 -8.30 13.23
N ASP A 127 -9.29 -8.30 13.63
CA ASP A 127 -10.18 -9.45 13.47
C ASP A 127 -10.57 -9.67 12.00
N ARG A 128 -10.82 -8.61 11.23
CA ARG A 128 -11.06 -8.70 9.79
C ARG A 128 -9.87 -9.28 9.06
N LYS A 129 -8.66 -8.78 9.31
CA LYS A 129 -7.40 -9.29 8.74
C LYS A 129 -7.21 -10.77 9.07
N LYS A 130 -7.40 -11.16 10.34
CA LYS A 130 -7.33 -12.57 10.76
C LYS A 130 -8.35 -13.45 10.01
N ARG A 131 -9.59 -12.99 9.83
CA ARG A 131 -10.63 -13.73 9.08
C ARG A 131 -10.24 -13.91 7.61
N LEU A 132 -9.76 -12.84 6.96
CA LEU A 132 -9.31 -12.88 5.57
C LEU A 132 -8.13 -13.84 5.38
N LEU A 133 -7.10 -13.79 6.25
CA LEU A 133 -5.97 -14.72 6.20
C LEU A 133 -6.41 -16.17 6.45
N ALA A 134 -7.29 -16.39 7.43
CA ALA A 134 -7.82 -17.72 7.70
C ALA A 134 -8.59 -18.28 6.50
N GLU A 135 -9.35 -17.44 5.79
CA GLU A 135 -10.04 -17.82 4.56
C GLU A 135 -9.09 -18.09 3.40
N LEU A 136 -8.07 -17.24 3.22
CA LEU A 136 -7.02 -17.42 2.23
C LEU A 136 -6.33 -18.77 2.41
N TYR A 137 -5.90 -19.11 3.65
CA TYR A 137 -5.21 -20.37 3.91
C TYR A 137 -6.11 -21.59 3.75
N ARG A 138 -7.39 -21.53 4.15
CA ARG A 138 -8.34 -22.62 3.88
C ARG A 138 -8.45 -22.91 2.38
N ASN A 139 -8.54 -21.85 1.57
CA ASN A 139 -8.64 -21.95 0.13
C ASN A 139 -7.32 -22.36 -0.54
N LEU A 140 -6.17 -21.96 0.03
CA LEU A 140 -4.85 -22.44 -0.40
C LEU A 140 -4.69 -23.94 -0.18
N GLU A 141 -5.12 -24.46 0.97
CA GLU A 141 -5.07 -25.90 1.24
C GLU A 141 -6.01 -26.67 0.30
N LYS A 142 -7.19 -26.12 0.01
CA LYS A 142 -8.10 -26.66 -1.02
C LYS A 142 -7.43 -26.72 -2.40
N TRP A 143 -6.78 -25.64 -2.82
CA TRP A 143 -6.02 -25.60 -4.08
C TRP A 143 -4.89 -26.64 -4.12
N LYS A 144 -4.09 -26.73 -3.05
CA LYS A 144 -3.02 -27.74 -2.94
C LYS A 144 -3.56 -29.17 -3.02
N SER A 145 -4.71 -29.43 -2.39
CA SER A 145 -5.33 -30.76 -2.37
C SER A 145 -5.88 -31.21 -3.72
N ALA A 146 -6.10 -30.28 -4.65
CA ALA A 146 -6.51 -30.61 -6.01
C ALA A 146 -5.35 -31.19 -6.87
N GLU A 147 -4.11 -31.07 -6.39
CA GLU A 147 -2.90 -31.61 -7.03
C GLU A 147 -2.73 -31.23 -8.51
N LEU A 148 -3.32 -30.12 -8.94
CA LEU A 148 -3.27 -29.64 -10.32
C LEU A 148 -1.84 -29.20 -10.67
N VAL A 149 -1.26 -29.88 -11.65
CA VAL A 149 0.07 -29.55 -12.19
C VAL A 149 0.01 -28.75 -13.48
N SER A 150 -1.10 -28.86 -14.21
CA SER A 150 -1.32 -28.20 -15.49
C SER A 150 -2.74 -27.61 -15.57
N TYR A 151 -2.84 -26.39 -16.06
CA TYR A 151 -4.11 -25.66 -16.18
C TYR A 151 -3.93 -24.39 -17.03
N SER A 152 -5.02 -23.79 -17.49
CA SER A 152 -5.03 -22.41 -17.98
C SER A 152 -6.11 -21.57 -17.32
N PHE A 153 -5.96 -20.25 -17.38
CA PHE A 153 -6.94 -19.27 -16.93
C PHE A 153 -6.68 -17.92 -17.62
N THR A 154 -7.67 -17.04 -17.60
CA THR A 154 -7.52 -15.64 -17.99
C THR A 154 -7.49 -14.74 -16.76
N ALA A 155 -6.59 -13.76 -16.76
CA ALA A 155 -6.56 -12.71 -15.74
C ALA A 155 -6.63 -11.32 -16.36
N GLU A 156 -7.35 -10.42 -15.70
CA GLU A 156 -7.48 -9.02 -16.10
C GLU A 156 -7.51 -8.07 -14.90
N ASN A 157 -7.13 -6.82 -15.14
CA ASN A 157 -7.37 -5.75 -14.18
C ASN A 157 -8.68 -5.05 -14.56
N GLU A 158 -9.70 -5.15 -13.72
CA GLU A 158 -11.02 -4.57 -13.98
C GLU A 158 -11.03 -3.06 -13.80
N ASN A 159 -10.36 -2.57 -12.76
CA ASN A 159 -10.36 -1.16 -12.39
C ASN A 159 -9.02 -0.80 -11.79
N CYS A 160 -8.42 0.28 -12.27
CA CYS A 160 -7.48 1.07 -11.47
C CYS A 160 -7.77 2.53 -11.69
N PHE A 161 -7.89 3.29 -10.62
CA PHE A 161 -8.11 4.72 -10.70
C PHE A 161 -6.81 5.48 -10.94
N CYS A 162 -6.03 5.01 -11.91
CA CYS A 162 -4.63 5.34 -12.06
C CYS A 162 -4.49 6.16 -13.35
N PHE A 163 -4.64 7.48 -13.22
CA PHE A 163 -4.74 8.43 -14.33
C PHE A 163 -3.59 8.32 -15.35
N PHE A 164 -2.45 7.75 -14.95
CA PHE A 164 -1.24 7.61 -15.75
C PHE A 164 -0.80 6.16 -15.97
N ALA A 165 -1.40 5.18 -15.30
CA ALA A 165 -1.04 3.76 -15.44
C ALA A 165 -2.14 3.03 -16.20
N GLN A 166 -1.99 2.96 -17.52
CA GLN A 166 -2.90 2.16 -18.32
C GLN A 166 -2.51 0.68 -18.22
N TYR A 167 -3.48 -0.17 -17.88
CA TYR A 167 -3.26 -1.59 -17.64
C TYR A 167 -3.06 -2.40 -18.93
N TYR A 168 -2.18 -3.40 -18.84
CA TYR A 168 -2.01 -4.42 -19.86
C TYR A 168 -2.84 -5.65 -19.47
N GLY A 169 -3.76 -6.05 -20.34
CA GLY A 169 -4.60 -7.24 -20.19
C GLY A 169 -5.85 -7.15 -21.06
N PRO A 170 -6.72 -8.17 -21.05
CA PRO A 170 -6.58 -9.44 -20.34
C PRO A 170 -5.41 -10.29 -20.88
N VAL A 171 -4.95 -11.27 -20.10
CA VAL A 171 -3.98 -12.28 -20.56
C VAL A 171 -4.45 -13.69 -20.21
N GLU A 172 -4.31 -14.62 -21.16
CA GLU A 172 -4.47 -16.05 -20.90
C GLU A 172 -3.13 -16.66 -20.50
N THR A 173 -3.10 -17.34 -19.37
CA THR A 173 -1.89 -17.98 -18.85
C THR A 173 -2.05 -19.49 -18.89
N PHE A 174 -1.06 -20.16 -19.45
CA PHE A 174 -0.93 -21.60 -19.46
C PHE A 174 0.15 -22.01 -18.48
N VAL A 175 -0.20 -22.89 -17.56
CA VAL A 175 0.69 -23.48 -16.57
C VAL A 175 0.86 -24.95 -16.89
N ASN A 176 2.11 -25.41 -16.97
CA ASN A 176 2.47 -26.81 -17.16
C ASN A 176 3.60 -27.16 -16.19
N ASP A 177 3.50 -28.32 -15.54
CA ASP A 177 4.43 -28.75 -14.48
C ASP A 177 4.65 -27.64 -13.43
N ARG A 178 3.54 -27.02 -13.00
CA ARG A 178 3.48 -25.93 -12.00
C ARG A 178 4.24 -24.65 -12.38
N LYS A 179 4.67 -24.51 -13.62
CA LYS A 179 5.37 -23.33 -14.14
C LYS A 179 4.57 -22.69 -15.26
N VAL A 180 4.62 -21.36 -15.34
CA VAL A 180 4.05 -20.65 -16.50
C VAL A 180 4.83 -21.09 -17.74
N SER A 181 4.14 -21.74 -18.67
CA SER A 181 4.72 -22.19 -19.94
C SER A 181 4.45 -21.21 -21.07
N LYS A 182 3.33 -20.48 -21.00
CA LYS A 182 2.91 -19.53 -22.04
C LYS A 182 1.97 -18.47 -21.46
N VAL A 183 2.09 -17.23 -21.93
CA VAL A 183 1.15 -16.14 -21.64
C VAL A 183 0.74 -15.50 -22.95
N VAL A 184 -0.55 -15.40 -23.22
CA VAL A 184 -1.12 -14.83 -24.46
C VAL A 184 -1.85 -13.54 -24.13
N TYR A 185 -1.50 -12.47 -24.83
CA TYR A 185 -2.23 -11.21 -24.72
C TYR A 185 -3.60 -11.32 -25.38
N LEU A 186 -4.67 -11.00 -24.66
CA LEU A 186 -6.04 -10.99 -25.18
C LEU A 186 -6.63 -9.57 -25.28
N GLY A 187 -5.91 -8.56 -24.78
CA GLY A 187 -6.35 -7.17 -24.80
C GLY A 187 -6.37 -6.52 -26.18
N LYS A 188 -6.79 -5.26 -26.22
CA LYS A 188 -6.79 -4.45 -27.45
C LYS A 188 -5.36 -4.11 -27.88
N ALA A 189 -5.12 -4.08 -29.20
CA ALA A 189 -3.80 -3.78 -29.72
C ALA A 189 -3.29 -2.41 -29.24
N ARG A 190 -2.11 -2.39 -28.61
CA ARG A 190 -1.51 -1.20 -28.01
C ARG A 190 -0.04 -1.43 -27.65
N ASP A 191 0.76 -0.37 -27.72
CA ASP A 191 2.16 -0.33 -27.27
C ASP A 191 3.01 -1.49 -27.84
N GLY A 192 2.69 -1.92 -29.07
CA GLY A 192 3.35 -3.01 -29.78
C GLY A 192 2.74 -4.40 -29.58
N TYR A 193 1.81 -4.57 -28.64
CA TYR A 193 1.07 -5.82 -28.42
C TYR A 193 -0.21 -5.88 -29.25
N LYS A 194 -0.60 -7.09 -29.67
CA LYS A 194 -1.85 -7.41 -30.36
C LYS A 194 -2.49 -8.65 -29.76
N PRO A 195 -3.83 -8.78 -29.79
CA PRO A 195 -4.50 -9.99 -29.33
C PRO A 195 -3.93 -11.23 -30.05
N GLY A 196 -3.57 -12.24 -29.27
CA GLY A 196 -2.92 -13.47 -29.74
C GLY A 196 -1.39 -13.46 -29.63
N ASP A 197 -0.76 -12.32 -29.36
CA ASP A 197 0.69 -12.26 -29.15
C ASP A 197 1.09 -13.03 -27.90
N GLU A 198 2.15 -13.83 -28.00
CA GLU A 198 2.79 -14.43 -26.84
C GLU A 198 3.68 -13.41 -26.14
N ILE A 199 3.46 -13.20 -24.84
CA ILE A 199 4.23 -12.24 -24.04
C ILE A 199 5.36 -13.00 -23.34
N THR A 200 6.61 -12.58 -23.60
CA THR A 200 7.81 -13.23 -23.06
C THR A 200 8.20 -12.74 -21.67
N SER A 201 7.75 -11.54 -21.27
CA SER A 201 7.94 -11.01 -19.92
C SER A 201 6.61 -11.08 -19.17
N PRO A 202 6.47 -11.93 -18.15
CA PRO A 202 5.22 -12.06 -17.43
C PRO A 202 4.82 -10.69 -16.85
N THR A 203 3.65 -10.21 -17.23
CA THR A 203 3.00 -9.10 -16.54
C THR A 203 2.65 -9.56 -15.12
N SER A 204 2.24 -8.64 -14.24
CA SER A 204 1.65 -9.02 -12.95
C SER A 204 0.36 -9.85 -13.10
N LEU A 205 -0.15 -10.08 -14.31
CA LEU A 205 -1.26 -10.98 -14.57
C LEU A 205 -0.81 -12.37 -15.07
N GLY A 206 0.36 -12.46 -15.71
CA GLY A 206 0.90 -13.70 -16.31
C GLY A 206 1.62 -14.59 -15.30
N GLN A 207 0.91 -15.08 -14.27
CA GLN A 207 1.51 -15.78 -13.13
C GLN A 207 0.90 -17.17 -12.90
N THR A 208 1.31 -17.89 -11.86
CA THR A 208 0.59 -19.10 -11.40
C THR A 208 -0.50 -18.72 -10.39
N VAL A 209 -1.46 -19.62 -10.15
CA VAL A 209 -2.46 -19.44 -9.07
C VAL A 209 -1.79 -19.25 -7.70
N LEU A 210 -0.70 -19.97 -7.42
CA LEU A 210 0.05 -19.81 -6.17
C LEU A 210 0.65 -18.40 -6.01
N ALA A 211 1.05 -17.77 -7.12
CA ALA A 211 1.51 -16.39 -7.09
C ALA A 211 0.38 -15.42 -6.74
N PHE A 212 -0.86 -15.68 -7.19
CA PHE A 212 -2.03 -14.89 -6.78
C PHE A 212 -2.40 -15.07 -5.30
N PHE A 213 -2.22 -16.26 -4.72
CA PHE A 213 -2.34 -16.44 -3.28
C PHE A 213 -1.34 -15.57 -2.51
N LYS A 214 -0.06 -15.60 -2.91
CA LYS A 214 0.99 -14.77 -2.30
C LYS A 214 0.70 -13.28 -2.46
N TYR A 215 0.30 -12.87 -3.67
CA TYR A 215 -0.10 -11.49 -3.94
C TYR A 215 -1.24 -11.05 -3.01
N THR A 216 -2.25 -11.90 -2.83
CA THR A 216 -3.38 -11.63 -1.93
C THR A 216 -2.95 -11.53 -0.47
N GLU A 217 -2.12 -12.47 -0.01
CA GLU A 217 -1.54 -12.46 1.34
C GLU A 217 -0.81 -11.16 1.64
N GLU A 218 0.10 -10.74 0.76
CA GLU A 218 0.85 -9.50 0.92
C GLU A 218 -0.07 -8.27 1.02
N HIS A 219 -1.18 -8.25 0.27
CA HIS A 219 -2.15 -7.14 0.34
C HIS A 219 -2.94 -7.16 1.64
N ILE A 220 -3.36 -8.35 2.12
CA ILE A 220 -3.99 -8.51 3.43
C ILE A 220 -3.05 -8.11 4.57
N GLU A 221 -1.77 -8.46 4.46
CA GLU A 221 -0.77 -8.15 5.47
C GLU A 221 -0.48 -6.66 5.58
N LYS A 222 -0.35 -5.99 4.44
CA LYS A 222 -0.03 -4.55 4.35
C LYS A 222 -1.24 -3.65 4.53
N ALA A 223 -2.45 -4.19 4.60
CA ALA A 223 -3.64 -3.35 4.71
C ALA A 223 -3.72 -2.58 6.03
N THR A 224 -3.97 -1.29 5.86
CA THR A 224 -3.97 -0.23 6.86
C THR A 224 -5.33 0.48 6.87
N GLY A 225 -5.69 1.08 7.98
CA GLY A 225 -6.92 1.81 8.29
C GLY A 225 -8.17 1.07 7.83
N ASN A 226 -8.93 1.76 7.00
CA ASN A 226 -10.17 1.26 6.40
C ASN A 226 -9.94 0.69 4.99
N ALA A 227 -8.72 0.23 4.67
CA ALA A 227 -8.44 -0.35 3.37
C ALA A 227 -9.49 -1.41 3.02
N LEU A 228 -10.09 -1.26 1.84
CA LEU A 228 -10.95 -2.30 1.32
C LEU A 228 -10.05 -3.44 0.90
N ILE A 229 -10.32 -4.64 1.40
CA ILE A 229 -9.86 -5.88 0.79
C ILE A 229 -11.07 -6.77 0.65
N GLU A 230 -11.29 -7.22 -0.57
CA GLU A 230 -12.33 -8.17 -0.92
C GLU A 230 -11.70 -9.24 -1.80
N VAL A 231 -11.87 -10.49 -1.41
CA VAL A 231 -11.37 -11.64 -2.15
C VAL A 231 -12.50 -12.63 -2.31
N THR A 232 -12.78 -13.05 -3.54
CA THR A 232 -13.67 -14.19 -3.80
C THR A 232 -12.84 -15.37 -4.28
N TYR A 233 -13.33 -16.58 -4.01
CA TYR A 233 -12.62 -17.81 -4.34
C TYR A 233 -13.50 -18.72 -5.19
N ASP A 234 -12.86 -19.52 -6.04
CA ASP A 234 -13.52 -20.57 -6.79
C ASP A 234 -14.07 -21.65 -5.84
N PRO A 235 -15.36 -22.02 -5.96
CA PRO A 235 -15.99 -22.97 -5.04
C PRO A 235 -15.54 -24.42 -5.25
N THR A 236 -14.80 -24.75 -6.32
CA THR A 236 -14.36 -26.12 -6.60
C THR A 236 -12.90 -26.34 -6.18
N PHE A 237 -12.01 -25.44 -6.61
CA PHE A 237 -10.57 -25.55 -6.45
C PHE A 237 -9.99 -24.52 -5.46
N GLY A 238 -10.76 -23.52 -5.04
CA GLY A 238 -10.34 -22.56 -4.02
C GLY A 238 -9.36 -21.49 -4.49
N PHE A 239 -9.02 -21.37 -5.76
CA PHE A 239 -8.16 -20.27 -6.20
C PHE A 239 -8.88 -18.91 -6.13
N PRO A 240 -8.18 -17.78 -5.90
CA PRO A 240 -8.80 -16.47 -5.94
C PRO A 240 -9.40 -16.17 -7.32
N THR A 241 -10.66 -15.75 -7.38
CA THR A 241 -11.35 -15.34 -8.63
C THR A 241 -11.52 -13.83 -8.73
N LEU A 242 -11.49 -13.12 -7.60
CA LEU A 242 -11.49 -11.67 -7.50
C LEU A 242 -10.55 -11.26 -6.39
N ILE A 243 -9.71 -10.26 -6.63
CA ILE A 243 -8.85 -9.63 -5.62
C ILE A 243 -9.01 -8.13 -5.80
N LYS A 244 -9.79 -7.50 -4.91
CA LYS A 244 -9.95 -6.05 -4.86
C LYS A 244 -9.23 -5.50 -3.65
N PHE A 245 -8.48 -4.43 -3.85
CA PHE A 245 -7.97 -3.63 -2.75
C PHE A 245 -8.08 -2.15 -3.04
N ASP A 246 -8.24 -1.38 -1.97
CA ASP A 246 -8.26 0.08 -1.98
C ASP A 246 -7.31 0.57 -0.89
N ARG A 247 -6.23 1.24 -1.30
CA ARG A 247 -5.22 1.82 -0.41
C ARG A 247 -5.32 3.35 -0.44
N PRO A 248 -6.16 3.95 0.43
CA PRO A 248 -6.32 5.41 0.46
C PRO A 248 -5.05 6.14 0.91
N ASP A 249 -4.08 5.45 1.50
CA ASP A 249 -2.77 5.99 1.88
C ASP A 249 -1.80 6.13 0.69
N TYR A 250 -2.06 5.47 -0.43
CA TYR A 250 -1.24 5.51 -1.64
C TYR A 250 -2.05 6.02 -2.84
N ALA A 251 -2.19 7.35 -2.98
CA ALA A 251 -2.70 8.00 -4.20
C ALA A 251 -4.02 7.42 -4.76
N ASP A 252 -4.93 6.98 -3.89
CA ASP A 252 -6.17 6.27 -4.26
C ASP A 252 -5.92 5.07 -5.19
N ASP A 253 -4.89 4.27 -4.88
CA ASP A 253 -4.58 3.01 -5.56
C ASP A 253 -5.64 1.96 -5.22
N GLN A 254 -6.77 2.12 -5.89
CA GLN A 254 -7.79 1.10 -6.01
C GLN A 254 -7.41 0.20 -7.16
N SER A 255 -7.25 -1.09 -6.90
CA SER A 255 -7.04 -2.06 -7.97
C SER A 255 -7.92 -3.30 -7.79
N SER A 256 -8.34 -3.88 -8.92
CA SER A 256 -9.15 -5.09 -8.99
C SER A 256 -8.56 -6.05 -10.00
N VAL A 257 -8.17 -7.25 -9.57
CA VAL A 257 -7.77 -8.36 -10.44
C VAL A 257 -8.89 -9.39 -10.47
N VAL A 258 -9.28 -9.82 -11.66
CA VAL A 258 -10.25 -10.92 -11.87
C VAL A 258 -9.57 -12.08 -12.57
N ILE A 259 -9.89 -13.30 -12.13
CA ILE A 259 -9.40 -14.55 -12.70
C ILE A 259 -10.60 -15.41 -13.11
N TYR A 260 -10.66 -15.79 -14.39
CA TYR A 260 -11.78 -16.51 -14.98
C TYR A 260 -11.33 -17.49 -16.08
N ASP A 261 -12.28 -18.18 -16.71
CA ASP A 261 -12.04 -19.21 -17.74
C ASP A 261 -11.05 -20.31 -17.34
N PHE A 262 -11.00 -20.64 -16.04
CA PHE A 262 -10.11 -21.66 -15.50
C PHE A 262 -10.41 -23.05 -16.07
N LYS A 263 -9.37 -23.73 -16.56
CA LYS A 263 -9.45 -25.07 -17.15
C LYS A 263 -8.30 -25.93 -16.64
N PRO A 264 -8.55 -26.99 -15.86
CA PRO A 264 -7.52 -27.99 -15.58
C PRO A 264 -7.15 -28.75 -16.87
N MET A 265 -5.88 -29.16 -17.00
CA MET A 265 -5.33 -29.84 -18.20
C MET A 265 -4.68 -31.18 -17.88
#